data_AF-A0A2V9B9A9-F1
#
_entry.id   AF-A0A2V9B9A9-F1
#
_cell.length_a   1.000
_cell.length_b   1.000
_cell.length_c   1.000
_cell.angle_alpha   90.00
_cell.angle_beta   90.00
_cell.angle_gamma   90.00
#
_symmetry.space_group_name_H-M   'P 1'
#
loop_
_entity.id
_entity.type
_entity.pdbx_description
1 polymer ?
#
loop_
_entity_poly.entity_id
_entity_poly.type
_entity_poly.pdbx_seq_one_letter_code
_entity_poly.pdbx_strand_id
1 'polypeptide(L)' 'LARQIPGIRSATIFGESIHALIEENCDLADLRRQLASQGIRVTEIRPLTPSLEDVFVELTSKHQAALEARGEVVHA' A
#
# COMPACT_ATOMS: atom_id res chain seq x y z
N LEU A 1 8.86 -3.34 -1.26
CA LEU A 1 8.50 -4.76 -1.08
C LEU A 1 7.00 -4.99 -1.26
N ALA A 2 6.13 -4.63 -0.31
CA ALA A 2 4.68 -4.88 -0.47
C ALA A 2 4.06 -4.22 -1.72
N ARG A 3 4.39 -2.96 -2.00
CA ARG A 3 3.91 -2.23 -3.21
C ARG A 3 4.31 -2.85 -4.55
N GLN A 4 5.25 -3.79 -4.56
CA GLN A 4 5.72 -4.47 -5.78
C GLN A 4 4.98 -5.77 -6.06
N ILE A 5 4.07 -6.19 -5.17
CA ILE A 5 3.32 -7.43 -5.31
C ILE A 5 2.10 -7.19 -6.22
N PRO A 6 1.92 -8.00 -7.28
CA PRO A 6 0.72 -7.99 -8.11
C PRO A 6 -0.56 -8.03 -7.27
N GLY A 7 -1.53 -7.18 -7.62
CA GLY A 7 -2.80 -7.04 -6.91
C GLY A 7 -2.76 -6.06 -5.74
N ILE A 8 -1.59 -5.57 -5.29
CA ILE A 8 -1.50 -4.42 -4.38
C ILE A 8 -1.48 -3.13 -5.21
N ARG A 9 -2.48 -2.28 -5.03
CA ARG A 9 -2.57 -0.95 -5.67
C ARG A 9 -1.81 0.13 -4.90
N SER A 10 -1.89 0.08 -3.58
CA SER A 10 -1.22 1.01 -2.67
C SER A 10 -0.94 0.28 -1.36
N ALA A 11 0.14 0.65 -0.68
CA ALA A 11 0.44 0.12 0.64
C ALA A 11 1.20 1.15 1.48
N THR A 12 0.74 1.30 2.72
CA THR A 12 1.26 2.24 3.72
C THR A 12 1.57 1.49 5.01
N ILE A 13 2.66 1.85 5.66
CA ILE A 13 3.08 1.26 6.93
C ILE A 13 2.46 2.06 8.09
N PHE A 14 1.77 1.35 8.98
CA PHE A 14 1.20 1.87 10.22
C PHE A 14 1.72 1.04 11.39
N GLY A 15 2.81 1.52 12.01
CA GLY A 15 3.53 0.76 13.03
C GLY A 15 4.02 -0.58 12.48
N GLU A 16 3.51 -1.68 13.05
CA GLU A 16 3.83 -3.05 12.62
C GLU A 16 2.84 -3.61 11.57
N SER A 17 1.84 -2.82 11.17
CA SER A 17 0.82 -3.22 10.20
C SER A 17 1.09 -2.59 8.83
N ILE A 18 0.66 -3.28 7.78
CA ILE A 18 0.60 -2.73 6.43
C ILE A 18 -0.87 -2.55 6.09
N HIS A 19 -1.29 -1.31 5.85
CA HIS A 19 -2.57 -1.02 5.23
C HIS A 19 -2.37 -1.07 3.73
N ALA A 20 -3.07 -1.99 3.06
CA ALA A 20 -2.95 -2.16 1.62
C ALA A 20 -4.31 -1.99 0.95
N LEU A 21 -4.33 -1.20 -0.11
CA LEU A 21 -5.43 -1.22 -1.07
C LEU A 21 -5.11 -2.30 -2.11
N ILE A 22 -5.99 -3.29 -2.22
CA ILE A 22 -5.81 -4.43 -3.13
C ILE A 22 -6.92 -4.49 -4.18
N GLU A 23 -6.70 -5.26 -5.24
CA GLU A 23 -7.75 -5.58 -6.22
C GLU A 23 -8.85 -6.44 -5.59
N GLU A 24 -10.10 -6.25 -6.06
CA GLU A 24 -11.30 -6.91 -5.50
C GLU A 24 -11.22 -8.44 -5.57
N ASN A 25 -10.62 -8.98 -6.63
CA ASN A 25 -10.48 -10.42 -6.85
C ASN A 25 -9.10 -10.97 -6.43
N CYS A 26 -8.40 -10.29 -5.53
CA CYS A 26 -7.09 -10.73 -5.05
C CYS A 26 -7.22 -12.01 -4.20
N ASP A 27 -6.50 -13.08 -4.58
CA ASP A 27 -6.37 -14.27 -3.75
C ASP A 27 -5.45 -13.98 -2.56
N LEU A 28 -6.05 -13.86 -1.36
CA LEU A 28 -5.32 -13.56 -0.13
C LEU A 28 -4.31 -14.65 0.26
N ALA A 29 -4.54 -15.91 -0.12
CA ALA A 29 -3.60 -16.99 0.16
C ALA A 29 -2.35 -16.85 -0.70
N ASP A 30 -2.54 -16.49 -1.97
CA ASP A 30 -1.43 -16.19 -2.88
C ASP A 30 -0.67 -14.93 -2.47
N LEU A 31 -1.39 -13.86 -2.15
CA LEU A 31 -0.82 -12.62 -1.63
C LEU A 31 0.08 -12.89 -0.41
N ARG A 32 -0.38 -13.73 0.53
CA ARG A 32 0.40 -14.14 1.69
C ARG A 32 1.66 -14.91 1.32
N ARG A 33 1.60 -15.81 0.34
CA ARG A 33 2.79 -16.52 -0.18
C ARG A 33 3.78 -15.57 -0.82
N GLN A 34 3.31 -14.63 -1.62
CA GLN A 34 4.16 -13.63 -2.27
C GLN A 34 4.85 -12.73 -1.23
N LEU A 35 4.13 -12.25 -0.22
CA LEU A 35 4.71 -11.50 0.90
C LEU A 35 5.78 -12.31 1.65
N ALA A 36 5.49 -13.58 1.95
CA ALA A 36 6.44 -14.47 2.61
C ALA A 36 7.71 -14.71 1.77
N SER A 37 7.58 -14.85 0.44
CA SER A 37 8.74 -15.00 -0.46
C SER A 37 9.68 -13.79 -0.45
N GLN A 38 9.18 -12.62 -0.06
CA GLN A 38 9.92 -11.37 0.10
C GLN A 38 10.42 -11.16 1.54
N GLY A 39 10.34 -12.19 2.40
CA GLY A 39 10.76 -12.12 3.80
C GLY A 39 9.76 -11.42 4.73
N ILE A 40 8.56 -11.09 4.26
CA ILE A 40 7.52 -10.46 5.08
C ILE A 40 6.66 -11.54 5.72
N ARG A 41 6.86 -11.76 7.03
CA ARG A 41 6.05 -12.71 7.81
C ARG A 41 4.69 -12.10 8.15
N VAL A 42 3.67 -12.47 7.38
CA VAL A 42 2.29 -12.07 7.67
C VAL A 42 1.74 -12.92 8.81
N THR A 43 1.27 -12.31 9.89
CA THR A 43 0.59 -13.03 10.99
C THR A 43 -0.90 -13.17 10.65
N GLU A 44 -1.54 -12.07 10.26
CA GLU A 44 -2.96 -11.97 9.95
C GLU A 44 -3.19 -11.08 8.71
N ILE A 45 -4.26 -11.34 7.97
CA ILE A 45 -4.82 -10.40 6.98
C ILE A 45 -6.29 -10.24 7.35
N ARG A 46 -6.73 -8.99 7.53
CA ARG A 46 -8.13 -8.67 7.87
C ARG A 46 -8.63 -7.50 7.03
N PRO A 47 -9.90 -7.52 6.59
CA PRO A 47 -10.53 -6.34 6.01
C PRO A 47 -10.54 -5.18 6.99
N LEU A 48 -10.46 -3.97 6.44
CA LEU A 48 -10.39 -2.71 7.16
C LEU A 48 -11.44 -1.78 6.56
N THR A 49 -12.23 -1.12 7.40
CA THR A 49 -13.06 0.00 6.96
C THR A 49 -12.16 1.21 6.76
N PRO A 50 -12.12 1.83 5.56
CA PRO A 50 -11.26 3.00 5.32
C PRO A 50 -11.53 4.13 6.32
N SER A 51 -10.47 4.76 6.80
CA SER A 51 -10.50 5.94 7.66
C SER A 51 -10.16 7.22 6.89
N LEU A 52 -10.36 8.38 7.51
CA LEU A 52 -9.92 9.66 6.93
C LEU A 52 -8.39 9.71 6.75
N GLU A 53 -7.63 9.01 7.60
CA GLU A 53 -6.18 8.93 7.49
C GLU A 53 -5.76 8.18 6.23
N ASP A 54 -6.43 7.07 5.91
CA ASP A 54 -6.18 6.33 4.67
C ASP A 54 -6.44 7.21 3.44
N VAL A 55 -7.53 8.01 3.45
CA VAL A 55 -7.85 8.96 2.37
C VAL A 55 -6.78 10.05 2.26
N PHE A 56 -6.35 10.62 3.39
CA PHE A 56 -5.32 11.65 3.42
C PHE A 56 -3.99 11.15 2.83
N VAL A 57 -3.53 9.96 3.26
CA VAL A 57 -2.29 9.36 2.76
C VAL A 57 -2.37 9.08 1.26
N GLU A 58 -3.50 8.55 0.78
CA GLU A 58 -3.68 8.25 -0.65
C GLU A 58 -3.69 9.52 -1.50
N LEU A 59 -4.39 10.59 -1.06
CA LEU A 59 -4.45 11.85 -1.79
C LEU A 59 -3.11 12.59 -1.80
N THR A 60 -2.41 12.64 -0.67
CA THR A 60 -1.08 13.27 -0.58
C THR A 60 -0.04 12.51 -1.40
N SER A 61 -0.07 11.17 -1.38
CA SER A 61 0.81 10.34 -2.23
C SER A 61 0.58 10.58 -3.72
N LYS A 62 -0.69 10.67 -4.17
CA LYS A 62 -1.02 11.01 -5.55
C LYS A 62 -0.60 12.42 -5.93
N HIS A 63 -0.80 13.37 -5.03
CA HIS A 63 -0.41 14.76 -5.24
C HIS A 63 1.12 14.87 -5.42
N GLN A 64 1.89 14.24 -4.55
CA GLN A 64 3.35 14.20 -4.63
C GLN A 64 3.82 13.59 -5.97
N ALA A 65 3.26 12.44 -6.37
CA ALA A 65 3.59 11.81 -7.65
C ALA A 65 3.27 12.71 -8.85
N ALA A 66 2.18 13.49 -8.76
CA ALA A 66 1.81 14.46 -9.81
C ALA A 66 2.78 15.65 -9.86
N LEU A 67 3.25 16.16 -8.72
CA LEU A 67 4.26 17.23 -8.65
C LEU A 67 5.60 16.77 -9.23
N GLU A 68 6.04 15.56 -8.86
CA GLU A 68 7.26 14.93 -9.39
C GLU A 68 7.17 14.75 -10.91
N ALA A 69 6.04 14.27 -11.42
CA ALA A 69 5.81 14.12 -12.86
C ALA A 69 5.81 15.47 -13.61
N ARG A 70 5.54 16.58 -12.91
CA ARG A 70 5.55 17.95 -13.46
C ARG A 70 6.91 18.64 -13.32
N GLY A 71 7.91 18.01 -12.70
CA GLY A 71 9.23 18.60 -12.47
C GLY A 71 9.26 19.68 -11.39
N GLU A 72 8.20 19.80 -10.59
CA GLU A 72 8.09 20.76 -9.49
C GLU A 72 8.43 20.04 -8.17
N VAL A 73 9.71 19.71 -7.97
CA VAL A 73 10.16 19.19 -6.67
C VAL A 73 10.37 20.37 -5.73
N VAL A 74 9.35 20.67 -4.92
CA VAL A 74 9.52 21.45 -3.70
C VAL A 74 10.32 20.60 -2.70
N HIS A 75 11.62 20.82 -2.66
CA HIS A 75 12.44 20.37 -1.54
C HIS A 75 11.97 21.09 -0.27
N ALA A 76 11.40 20.33 0.65
CA ALA A 76 11.19 20.73 2.05
C ALA A 76 12.41 20.31 2.87
#